data_AF-A0A368T329-F1
#
_entry.id   AF-A0A368T329-F1
#
_cell.length_a   1.000
_cell.length_b   1.000
_cell.length_c   1.000
_cell.angle_alpha   90.00
_cell.angle_beta   90.00
_cell.angle_gamma   90.00
#
_symmetry.space_group_name_H-M   'P 1'
#
loop_
_entity.id
_entity.type
_entity.pdbx_description
1 polymer ?
#
loop_
_entity_poly.entity_id
_entity_poly.type
_entity_poly.pdbx_seq_one_letter_code
_entity_poly.pdbx_strand_id
1 'polypeptide(L)'
;MVVGRRRIGPEARRRHAEDVESAARLPGLVAAAAEAERRLRAARVEGADVEELHRRGMELDAALTEAMRAAYARQRALIGARGYDDRIYRRRRMARADVREATAAAERFLTLRERHRLHGIARVPRQPAA
;
A
#
# COMPACT_ATOMS: atom_id res chain seq x y z
N MET A 1 -29.01 31.31 -0.76
CA MET A 1 -28.19 30.92 0.40
C MET A 1 -26.79 30.56 -0.08
N VAL A 2 -25.80 31.42 0.20
CA VAL A 2 -24.39 31.11 -0.04
C VAL A 2 -24.00 30.03 0.97
N VAL A 3 -23.79 28.79 0.50
CA VAL A 3 -23.26 27.72 1.35
C VAL A 3 -21.84 28.14 1.71
N GLY A 4 -21.71 28.80 2.86
CA GLY A 4 -20.43 29.27 3.39
C GLY A 4 -19.43 28.13 3.38
N ARG A 5 -18.20 28.45 2.95
CA ARG A 5 -17.05 27.54 2.92
C ARG A 5 -17.01 26.74 4.24
N ARG A 6 -17.49 25.49 4.23
CA ARG A 6 -17.49 24.63 5.41
C ARG A 6 -16.03 24.51 5.86
N ARG A 7 -15.69 25.05 7.03
CA ARG A 7 -14.33 24.99 7.56
C ARG A 7 -13.97 23.52 7.73
N ILE A 8 -12.84 23.12 7.13
CA ILE A 8 -12.30 21.77 7.27
C ILE A 8 -12.02 21.55 8.76
N GLY A 9 -12.41 20.39 9.32
CA GLY A 9 -12.16 20.09 10.73
C GLY A 9 -10.66 19.95 11.04
N PRO A 10 -10.22 20.15 12.30
CA PRO A 10 -8.83 19.90 12.70
C PRO A 10 -8.43 18.44 12.49
N GLU A 11 -9.35 17.50 12.72
CA GLU A 11 -9.18 16.07 12.47
C GLU A 11 -8.88 15.78 10.99
N ALA A 12 -9.68 16.32 10.08
CA ALA A 12 -9.49 16.14 8.64
C ALA A 12 -8.15 16.72 8.13
N ARG A 13 -7.67 17.81 8.74
CA ARG A 13 -6.32 18.33 8.48
C ARG A 13 -5.23 17.38 8.97
N ARG A 14 -5.35 16.84 10.19
CA ARG A 14 -4.36 15.91 10.76
C ARG A 14 -4.23 14.64 9.92
N ARG A 15 -5.35 13.99 9.60
CA ARG A 15 -5.37 12.79 8.75
C ARG A 15 -4.82 13.04 7.36
N HIS A 16 -5.08 14.21 6.79
CA HIS A 16 -4.51 14.60 5.50
C HIS A 16 -2.99 14.74 5.57
N ALA A 17 -2.46 15.35 6.64
CA ALA A 17 -1.02 15.49 6.84
C ALA A 17 -0.34 14.10 6.98
N GLU A 18 -0.92 13.20 7.78
CA GLU A 18 -0.45 11.81 7.91
C GLU A 18 -0.42 11.07 6.55
N ASP A 19 -1.44 11.30 5.71
CA ASP A 19 -1.50 10.72 4.37
C ASP A 19 -0.46 11.34 3.42
N VAL A 20 -0.16 12.63 3.54
CA VAL A 20 0.90 13.30 2.77
C VAL A 20 2.28 12.75 3.16
N GLU A 21 2.55 12.62 4.45
CA GLU A 21 3.81 12.03 4.96
C GLU A 21 3.97 10.57 4.52
N SER A 22 2.89 9.79 4.58
CA SER A 22 2.89 8.41 4.13
C SER A 22 3.06 8.29 2.61
N ALA A 23 2.44 9.18 1.83
CA ALA A 23 2.60 9.25 0.39
C ALA A 23 4.03 9.62 -0.03
N ALA A 24 4.71 10.48 0.74
CA ALA A 24 6.08 10.89 0.46
C ALA A 24 7.07 9.72 0.55
N ARG A 25 6.79 8.72 1.40
CA ARG A 25 7.61 7.51 1.55
C ARG A 25 7.42 6.49 0.41
N LEU A 26 6.40 6.67 -0.45
CA LEU A 26 6.05 5.68 -1.47
C LEU A 26 7.22 5.27 -2.37
N PRO A 27 8.05 6.17 -2.95
CA PRO A 27 9.15 5.76 -3.83
C PRO A 27 10.15 4.81 -3.14
N GLY A 28 10.49 5.09 -1.88
CA GLY A 28 11.37 4.24 -1.09
C GLY A 28 10.74 2.87 -0.78
N LEU A 29 9.44 2.84 -0.49
CA LEU A 29 8.72 1.58 -0.26
C LEU A 29 8.61 0.72 -1.53
N VAL A 30 8.44 1.34 -2.70
CA VAL A 30 8.48 0.62 -3.98
C VAL A 30 9.86 0.02 -4.23
N ALA A 31 10.93 0.77 -3.96
CA ALA A 31 12.29 0.26 -4.08
C ALA A 31 12.55 -0.90 -3.11
N ALA A 32 12.05 -0.80 -1.87
CA ALA A 32 12.14 -1.87 -0.88
C ALA A 32 11.38 -3.13 -1.30
N ALA A 33 10.18 -2.99 -1.86
CA ALA A 33 9.42 -4.13 -2.39
C ALA A 33 10.16 -4.82 -3.56
N ALA A 34 10.71 -4.04 -4.49
CA ALA A 34 11.50 -4.57 -5.60
C ALA A 34 12.76 -5.31 -5.12
N GLU A 35 13.42 -4.79 -4.07
CA GLU A 35 14.57 -5.43 -3.44
C GLU A 35 14.20 -6.73 -2.73
N ALA A 36 13.12 -6.75 -1.94
CA ALA A 36 12.64 -7.97 -1.29
C ALA A 36 12.29 -9.05 -2.32
N GLU A 37 11.71 -8.67 -3.45
CA GLU A 37 11.41 -9.58 -4.55
C GLU A 37 12.67 -10.16 -5.20
N ARG A 38 13.71 -9.33 -5.41
CA ARG A 38 15.01 -9.81 -5.89
C ARG A 38 15.63 -10.82 -4.94
N ARG A 39 15.63 -10.55 -3.63
CA ARG A 39 16.17 -11.47 -2.61
C ARG A 39 15.44 -12.79 -2.58
N LEU A 40 14.10 -12.77 -2.62
CA LEU A 40 13.31 -14.00 -2.69
C LEU A 40 13.61 -14.79 -3.97
N ARG A 41 13.77 -14.13 -5.12
CA ARG A 41 14.17 -14.80 -6.36
C ARG A 41 15.57 -15.42 -6.27
N ALA A 42 16.54 -14.70 -5.72
CA ALA A 42 17.89 -15.21 -5.53
C ALA A 42 17.90 -16.46 -4.64
N ALA A 43 17.22 -16.40 -3.48
CA ALA A 43 17.10 -17.55 -2.57
C ALA A 43 16.48 -18.78 -3.24
N ARG A 44 15.51 -18.60 -4.14
CA ARG A 44 14.93 -19.71 -4.92
C ARG A 44 15.92 -20.32 -5.91
N VAL A 45 16.72 -19.49 -6.58
CA VAL A 45 17.73 -19.94 -7.54
C VAL A 45 18.87 -20.67 -6.83
N GLU A 46 19.25 -20.20 -5.65
CA GLU A 46 20.30 -20.79 -4.80
C GLU A 46 19.83 -22.06 -4.09
N GLY A 47 18.55 -22.43 -4.18
CA GLY A 47 18.01 -23.62 -3.54
C GLY A 47 17.95 -23.51 -2.02
N ALA A 48 17.69 -22.31 -1.49
CA ALA A 48 17.52 -22.08 -0.06
C ALA A 48 16.44 -22.99 0.54
N ASP A 49 16.58 -23.30 1.83
CA ASP A 49 15.62 -24.12 2.53
C ASP A 49 14.23 -23.47 2.64
N VAL A 50 13.24 -24.29 3.01
CA VAL A 50 11.83 -23.87 3.08
C VAL A 50 11.58 -22.77 4.10
N GLU A 51 12.37 -22.71 5.19
CA GLU A 51 12.21 -21.72 6.25
C GLU A 51 12.71 -20.35 5.80
N GLU A 52 13.87 -20.30 5.12
CA GLU A 52 14.41 -19.10 4.51
C GLU A 52 13.49 -18.60 3.40
N LEU A 53 13.01 -19.50 2.51
CA LEU A 53 12.05 -19.13 1.46
C LEU A 53 10.74 -18.58 2.04
N HIS A 54 10.27 -19.16 3.15
CA HIS A 54 9.10 -18.65 3.86
C HIS A 54 9.36 -17.24 4.42
N ARG A 55 10.49 -17.04 5.11
CA ARG A 55 10.89 -15.75 5.70
C ARG A 55 10.99 -14.66 4.64
N ARG A 56 11.69 -14.92 3.53
CA ARG A 56 11.80 -14.00 2.38
C ARG A 56 10.44 -13.75 1.72
N GLY A 57 9.59 -14.77 1.67
CA GLY A 57 8.20 -14.62 1.23
C GLY A 57 7.42 -13.63 2.11
N MET A 58 7.55 -13.74 3.44
CA MET A 58 6.90 -12.84 4.38
C MET A 58 7.46 -11.41 4.31
N GLU A 59 8.77 -11.25 4.11
CA GLU A 59 9.41 -9.93 3.90
C GLU A 59 8.83 -9.21 2.66
N LEU A 60 8.67 -9.92 1.55
CA LEU A 60 8.05 -9.35 0.35
C LEU A 60 6.57 -8.99 0.57
N ASP A 61 5.80 -9.83 1.27
CA ASP A 61 4.40 -9.53 1.60
C ASP A 61 4.27 -8.24 2.43
N ALA A 62 5.15 -8.08 3.42
CA ALA A 62 5.21 -6.88 4.25
C ALA A 62 5.56 -5.64 3.42
N ALA A 63 6.59 -5.73 2.57
CA ALA A 63 7.00 -4.62 1.71
C ALA A 63 5.90 -4.20 0.71
N LEU A 64 5.22 -5.16 0.08
CA LEU A 64 4.08 -4.89 -0.79
C LEU A 64 2.90 -4.25 -0.03
N THR A 65 2.67 -4.69 1.21
CA THR A 65 1.62 -4.12 2.07
C THR A 65 1.90 -2.65 2.39
N GLU A 66 3.14 -2.30 2.74
CA GLU A 66 3.52 -0.92 3.04
C GLU A 66 3.47 -0.03 1.79
N ALA A 67 3.95 -0.51 0.64
CA ALA A 67 3.83 0.19 -0.63
C ALA A 67 2.37 0.44 -1.03
N MET A 68 1.49 -0.56 -0.87
CA MET A 68 0.05 -0.44 -1.10
C MET A 68 -0.59 0.61 -0.18
N ARG A 69 -0.27 0.59 1.12
CA ARG A 69 -0.78 1.57 2.10
C ARG A 69 -0.37 2.99 1.74
N ALA A 70 0.90 3.20 1.39
CA ALA A 70 1.43 4.49 0.96
C ALA A 70 0.82 4.96 -0.38
N ALA A 71 0.52 4.04 -1.31
CA ALA A 71 -0.15 4.38 -2.56
C ALA A 71 -1.60 4.83 -2.32
N TYR A 72 -2.35 4.16 -1.45
CA TYR A 72 -3.67 4.63 -1.02
C TYR A 72 -3.60 5.94 -0.23
N ALA A 73 -2.55 6.17 0.55
CA ALA A 73 -2.30 7.46 1.21
C ALA A 73 -2.10 8.57 0.17
N ARG A 74 -1.31 8.32 -0.90
CA ARG A 74 -1.16 9.26 -2.03
C ARG A 74 -2.49 9.59 -2.69
N GLN A 75 -3.35 8.60 -2.92
CA GLN A 75 -4.71 8.85 -3.42
C GLN A 75 -5.49 9.80 -2.50
N ARG A 76 -5.48 9.57 -1.18
CA ARG A 76 -6.18 10.43 -0.21
C ARG A 76 -5.56 11.82 -0.10
N ALA A 77 -4.23 11.92 -0.18
CA ALA A 77 -3.51 13.19 -0.26
C ALA A 77 -3.95 14.00 -1.49
N LEU A 78 -4.06 13.37 -2.67
CA LEU A 78 -4.55 14.02 -3.88
C LEU A 78 -6.03 14.44 -3.80
N ILE A 79 -6.86 13.76 -3.02
CA ILE A 79 -8.24 14.22 -2.77
C ILE A 79 -8.24 15.49 -1.89
N GLY A 80 -7.36 15.53 -0.90
CA GLY A 80 -7.17 16.64 0.04
C GLY A 80 -8.08 16.55 1.28
N ALA A 81 -7.77 17.35 2.31
CA ALA A 81 -8.43 17.31 3.62
C ALA A 81 -9.96 17.45 3.58
N ARG A 82 -10.52 18.18 2.62
CA ARG A 82 -11.99 18.28 2.49
C ARG A 82 -12.66 16.92 2.20
N GLY A 83 -11.94 15.97 1.60
CA GLY A 83 -12.46 14.65 1.26
C GLY A 83 -12.75 13.72 2.43
N TYR A 84 -12.33 14.05 3.66
CA TYR A 84 -12.71 13.29 4.85
C TYR A 84 -14.12 13.66 5.33
N ASP A 85 -14.49 14.94 5.23
CA ASP A 85 -15.76 15.45 5.76
C ASP A 85 -16.86 15.51 4.67
N ASP A 86 -16.50 15.64 3.39
CA ASP A 86 -17.43 15.88 2.28
C ASP A 86 -17.38 14.74 1.25
N ARG A 87 -18.38 13.84 1.32
CA ARG A 87 -18.51 12.67 0.41
C ARG A 87 -18.74 13.07 -1.05
N ILE A 88 -19.47 14.16 -1.32
CA ILE A 88 -19.74 14.62 -2.68
C ILE A 88 -18.46 15.17 -3.30
N TYR A 89 -17.71 15.98 -2.53
CA TYR A 89 -16.40 16.45 -2.94
C TYR A 89 -15.44 15.28 -3.20
N ARG A 90 -15.38 14.29 -2.29
CA ARG A 90 -14.57 13.08 -2.49
C ARG A 90 -14.93 12.36 -3.78
N ARG A 91 -16.22 12.10 -4.03
CA ARG A 91 -16.69 11.43 -5.26
C ARG A 91 -16.25 12.19 -6.52
N ARG A 92 -16.37 13.52 -6.53
CA ARG A 92 -15.92 14.35 -7.66
C ARG A 92 -14.41 14.31 -7.85
N ARG A 93 -13.63 14.31 -6.76
CA ARG A 93 -12.16 14.17 -6.83
C ARG A 93 -11.72 12.80 -7.33
N MET A 94 -12.42 11.72 -6.93
CA MET A 94 -12.12 10.35 -7.39
C MET A 94 -12.21 10.19 -8.92
N ALA A 95 -12.99 11.02 -9.59
CA ALA A 95 -13.10 10.98 -11.05
C ALA A 95 -11.93 11.68 -11.78
N ARG A 96 -11.08 12.44 -11.07
CA ARG A 96 -9.93 13.12 -11.69
C ARG A 96 -8.84 12.13 -12.09
N ALA A 97 -8.16 12.41 -13.20
CA ALA A 97 -7.15 11.54 -13.78
C ALA A 97 -6.02 11.19 -12.78
N ASP A 98 -5.47 12.18 -12.09
CA ASP A 98 -4.42 12.02 -11.08
C ASP A 98 -4.84 11.09 -9.93
N VAL A 99 -6.06 11.23 -9.43
CA VAL A 99 -6.61 10.36 -8.36
C VAL A 99 -6.87 8.95 -8.90
N ARG A 100 -7.35 8.81 -10.13
CA ARG A 100 -7.54 7.51 -10.77
C ARG A 100 -6.22 6.77 -10.98
N GLU A 101 -5.19 7.46 -11.44
CA GLU A 101 -3.84 6.90 -11.61
C GLU A 101 -3.25 6.42 -10.28
N ALA A 102 -3.38 7.23 -9.23
CA ALA A 102 -2.95 6.84 -7.88
C ALA A 102 -3.73 5.64 -7.34
N THR A 103 -5.04 5.58 -7.62
CA THR A 103 -5.90 4.44 -7.24
C THR A 103 -5.47 3.17 -7.96
N ALA A 104 -5.29 3.24 -9.29
CA ALA A 104 -4.82 2.13 -10.10
C ALA A 104 -3.42 1.65 -9.65
N ALA A 105 -2.53 2.56 -9.25
CA ALA A 105 -1.24 2.18 -8.68
C ALA A 105 -1.38 1.40 -7.36
N ALA A 106 -2.25 1.84 -6.45
CA ALA A 106 -2.52 1.13 -5.21
C ALA A 106 -3.12 -0.27 -5.45
N GLU A 107 -4.08 -0.37 -6.37
CA GLU A 107 -4.71 -1.63 -6.75
C GLU A 107 -3.72 -2.61 -7.38
N ARG A 108 -2.75 -2.14 -8.19
CA ARG A 108 -1.67 -2.99 -8.69
C ARG A 108 -0.85 -3.62 -7.55
N PHE A 109 -0.52 -2.87 -6.50
CA PHE A 109 0.17 -3.43 -5.34
C PHE A 109 -0.69 -4.44 -4.58
N LEU A 110 -1.99 -4.17 -4.44
CA LEU A 110 -2.94 -5.10 -3.83
C LEU A 110 -2.97 -6.43 -4.61
N THR A 111 -3.12 -6.38 -5.94
CA THR A 111 -3.11 -7.57 -6.80
C THR A 111 -1.79 -8.33 -6.72
N LEU A 112 -0.65 -7.64 -6.74
CA LEU A 112 0.66 -8.27 -6.59
C LEU A 112 0.80 -8.98 -5.25
N ARG A 113 0.35 -8.34 -4.17
CA ARG A 113 0.34 -8.92 -2.83
C ARG A 113 -0.55 -10.14 -2.74
N GLU A 114 -1.77 -10.08 -3.26
CA GLU A 114 -2.71 -11.22 -3.24
C GLU A 114 -2.14 -12.40 -4.03
N ARG A 115 -1.61 -12.16 -5.22
CA ARG A 115 -0.92 -13.18 -6.02
C ARG A 115 0.26 -13.79 -5.25
N HIS A 116 1.06 -12.95 -4.58
CA HIS A 116 2.19 -13.40 -3.78
C HIS A 116 1.76 -14.24 -2.57
N ARG A 117 0.68 -13.88 -1.88
CA ARG A 117 0.13 -14.67 -0.77
C ARG A 117 -0.38 -16.04 -1.22
N LEU A 118 -0.93 -16.14 -2.43
CA LEU A 118 -1.45 -17.39 -2.96
C LEU A 118 -0.34 -18.37 -3.37
N HIS A 119 0.75 -17.87 -3.96
CA HIS A 119 1.74 -18.72 -4.64
C HIS A 119 3.20 -18.48 -4.26
N GLY A 120 3.51 -17.35 -3.65
CA GLY A 120 4.88 -16.88 -3.46
C GLY A 120 5.46 -17.13 -2.07
N ILE A 121 4.63 -17.48 -1.08
CA ILE A 121 5.07 -17.81 0.28
C ILE A 121 5.16 -19.33 0.42
N ALA A 122 6.37 -19.83 0.70
CA ALA A 122 6.59 -21.25 0.94
C ALA A 122 5.84 -21.70 2.20
N ARG A 123 5.23 -22.89 2.18
CA ARG A 123 4.54 -23.44 3.36
C ARG A 123 5.52 -24.23 4.20
N VAL A 124 5.76 -23.78 5.43
CA VAL A 124 6.54 -24.54 6.41
C VAL A 124 5.61 -25.58 7.04
N PRO A 125 5.94 -26.89 6.99
CA PRO A 125 5.17 -27.91 7.68
C PRO A 125 5.10 -27.62 9.19
N ARG A 126 3.91 -27.74 9.79
CA ARG A 126 3.80 -27.68 11.25
C ARG A 126 4.38 -28.97 11.81
N GLN A 127 5.40 -28.88 12.66
CA GLN A 127 5.80 -30.03 13.46
C GLN A 127 4.68 -30.34 14.47
N PRO A 128 4.24 -31.60 14.60
CA PRO A 128 3.29 -31.97 15.63
C PRO A 128 3.92 -31.71 17.00
N ALA A 129 3.12 -31.19 17.94
CA ALA A 129 3.56 -31.05 19.33
C ALA A 129 3.94 -32.42 19.89
N ALA A 130 5.11 -32.49 20.53
CA ALA A 130 5.65 -33.69 21.16
C ALA A 130 4.83 -34.11 22.39
#